data_AF-A0A958YSG4-F1
#
_entry.id   AF-A0A958YSG4-F1
#
_cell.length_a   1.000
_cell.length_b   1.000
_cell.length_c   1.000
_cell.angle_alpha   90.00
_cell.angle_beta   90.00
_cell.angle_gamma   90.00
#
_symmetry.space_group_name_H-M   'P 1'
#
loop_
_entity.id
_entity.type
_entity.pdbx_description
1 polymer ?
#
loop_
_entity_poly.entity_id
_entity_poly.type
_entity_poly.pdbx_seq_one_letter_code
_entity_poly.pdbx_strand_id
1 'polypeptide(L)'
;MKKLILLFALAVVAFGCNNDDDSSPTEILGCTDPDSLNYNPNANTDDDSCIYEKNVTFAFTQNWAGNNVTSNDLNSTVFQNEAGNYVSISRLRYLISRIVLKKADGSTIAFDEYNLIDLSDSNTLTLSPSIPVLTGDYTGITFVYGFNEEDNINGAYPDLNAADWNWPTMLG
;
A
#
# COMPACT_ATOMS: atom_id res chain seq x y z
N MET A 1 56.80 1.35 19.12
CA MET A 1 55.41 1.06 18.69
C MET A 1 55.36 -0.36 18.18
N LYS A 2 54.97 -1.31 19.05
CA LYS A 2 54.99 -2.75 18.76
C LYS A 2 53.77 -3.09 17.90
N LYS A 3 54.01 -3.56 16.66
CA LYS A 3 52.96 -4.02 15.75
C LYS A 3 52.40 -5.35 16.28
N LEU A 4 51.13 -5.34 16.68
CA LEU A 4 50.39 -6.53 17.07
C LEU A 4 49.83 -7.18 15.80
N ILE A 5 50.40 -8.31 15.39
CA ILE A 5 49.90 -9.11 14.25
C ILE A 5 49.01 -10.20 14.86
N LEU A 6 47.70 -10.09 14.66
CA LEU A 6 46.75 -11.17 14.96
C LEU A 6 46.84 -12.21 13.84
N LEU A 7 47.47 -13.34 14.14
CA LEU A 7 47.40 -14.55 13.32
C LEU A 7 46.18 -15.37 13.77
N PHE A 8 45.10 -15.30 12.99
CA PHE A 8 43.98 -16.24 13.10
C PHE A 8 44.41 -17.56 12.45
N ALA A 9 44.77 -18.55 13.25
CA ALA A 9 45.00 -19.91 12.77
C ALA A 9 43.63 -20.61 12.59
N LEU A 10 43.15 -20.70 11.35
CA LEU A 10 42.00 -21.53 11.00
C LEU A 10 42.47 -22.99 10.91
N ALA A 11 42.22 -23.76 11.97
CA ALA A 11 42.46 -25.20 11.96
C ALA A 11 41.40 -25.86 11.05
N VAL A 12 41.79 -26.24 9.84
CA VAL A 12 40.96 -27.07 8.96
C VAL A 12 41.03 -28.50 9.49
N VAL A 13 40.01 -28.91 10.25
CA VAL A 13 39.80 -30.33 10.55
C VAL A 13 39.07 -30.93 9.36
N ALA A 14 39.83 -31.54 8.45
CA ALA A 14 39.27 -32.34 7.38
C ALA A 14 38.71 -33.64 7.98
N PHE A 15 37.42 -33.64 8.30
CA PHE A 15 36.66 -34.86 8.44
C PHE A 15 36.38 -35.38 7.03
N GLY A 16 37.16 -36.37 6.61
CA GLY A 16 36.77 -37.22 5.48
C GLY A 16 35.55 -38.03 5.92
N CYS A 17 34.41 -37.78 5.28
CA CYS A 17 33.32 -38.75 5.23
C CYS A 17 33.38 -39.43 3.86
N ASN A 18 33.27 -40.76 3.93
CA ASN A 18 33.36 -41.69 2.83
C ASN A 18 32.22 -41.49 1.83
N ASN A 19 32.43 -42.05 0.63
CA ASN A 19 31.47 -42.12 -0.46
C ASN A 19 30.12 -42.67 0.01
N ASP A 20 29.15 -41.79 0.23
CA ASP A 20 27.73 -42.11 0.20
C ASP A 20 27.17 -41.42 -1.04
N ASP A 21 26.45 -42.20 -1.82
CA ASP A 21 25.79 -41.89 -3.08
C ASP A 21 24.72 -40.79 -2.84
N ASP A 22 25.15 -39.53 -2.77
CA ASP A 22 24.28 -38.35 -2.66
C ASP A 22 23.61 -38.06 -4.00
N SER A 23 22.81 -39.03 -4.44
CA SER A 23 21.78 -38.85 -5.45
C SER A 23 20.60 -38.09 -4.82
N SER A 24 20.88 -36.89 -4.32
CA SER A 24 19.82 -35.94 -4.00
C SER A 24 18.99 -35.75 -5.28
N PRO A 25 17.67 -36.01 -5.25
CA PRO A 25 16.83 -35.81 -6.43
C PRO A 25 17.01 -34.38 -6.89
N THR A 26 17.14 -34.16 -8.20
CA THR A 26 17.27 -32.82 -8.75
C THR A 26 16.07 -31.99 -8.32
N GLU A 27 16.29 -30.98 -7.49
CA GLU A 27 15.27 -30.02 -7.10
C GLU A 27 14.93 -29.15 -8.31
N ILE A 28 13.67 -29.17 -8.69
CA ILE A 28 13.09 -28.29 -9.70
C ILE A 28 12.26 -27.27 -8.94
N LEU A 29 12.80 -26.07 -8.82
CA LEU A 29 12.17 -24.94 -8.17
C LEU A 29 11.05 -24.36 -9.03
N GLY A 30 9.97 -23.92 -8.37
CA GLY A 30 8.87 -23.18 -8.96
C GLY A 30 7.59 -23.34 -8.16
N CYS A 31 6.58 -22.52 -8.47
CA CYS A 31 5.29 -22.62 -7.80
C CYS A 31 4.64 -24.00 -8.01
N THR A 32 4.33 -24.69 -6.91
CA THR A 32 3.72 -26.04 -6.91
C THR A 32 2.19 -26.02 -6.75
N ASP A 33 1.60 -24.84 -6.54
CA ASP A 33 0.16 -24.67 -6.36
C ASP A 33 -0.57 -24.59 -7.72
N PRO A 34 -1.46 -25.56 -8.05
CA PRO A 34 -2.22 -25.56 -9.30
C PRO A 34 -3.22 -24.41 -9.43
N ASP A 35 -3.59 -23.74 -8.33
CA ASP A 35 -4.51 -22.59 -8.34
C ASP A 35 -3.77 -21.26 -8.61
N SER A 36 -2.43 -21.28 -8.72
CA SER A 36 -1.62 -20.11 -9.04
C SER A 36 -1.59 -19.81 -10.55
N LEU A 37 -1.35 -18.55 -10.90
CA LEU A 37 -1.21 -18.11 -12.30
C LEU A 37 0.09 -18.58 -12.96
N ASN A 38 1.10 -18.97 -12.17
CA ASN A 38 2.42 -19.39 -12.64
C ASN A 38 2.79 -20.81 -12.17
N TYR A 39 1.78 -21.67 -11.96
CA TYR A 39 1.95 -23.07 -11.61
C TYR A 39 2.93 -23.78 -12.56
N ASN A 40 3.94 -24.45 -11.99
CA ASN A 40 4.88 -25.27 -12.73
C ASN A 40 4.64 -26.76 -12.42
N PRO A 41 4.05 -27.54 -13.33
CA PRO A 41 3.79 -28.96 -13.09
C PRO A 41 5.05 -29.82 -12.97
N ASN A 42 6.21 -29.29 -13.36
CA ASN A 42 7.50 -29.99 -13.22
C ASN A 42 8.22 -29.61 -11.92
N ALA A 43 7.77 -28.58 -11.20
CA ALA A 43 8.38 -28.20 -9.93
C ALA A 43 8.06 -29.26 -8.87
N ASN A 44 9.10 -29.67 -8.13
CA ASN A 44 8.98 -30.60 -7.00
C ASN A 44 9.30 -29.94 -5.66
N THR A 45 9.79 -28.70 -5.68
CA THR A 45 10.09 -27.87 -4.52
C THR A 45 9.52 -26.48 -4.76
N ASP A 46 8.62 -26.03 -3.87
CA ASP A 46 8.06 -24.69 -3.93
C ASP A 46 9.12 -23.63 -3.62
N ASP A 47 9.15 -22.56 -4.40
CA ASP A 47 10.08 -21.44 -4.28
C ASP A 47 9.40 -20.14 -3.82
N ASP A 48 8.16 -20.23 -3.34
CA ASP A 48 7.33 -19.11 -2.91
C ASP A 48 7.05 -18.08 -4.03
N SER A 49 7.26 -18.47 -5.31
CA SER A 49 7.03 -17.58 -6.45
C SER A 49 5.56 -17.49 -6.89
N CYS A 50 4.64 -18.19 -6.22
CA CYS A 50 3.24 -18.29 -6.62
C CYS A 50 2.53 -16.92 -6.73
N ILE A 51 1.90 -16.68 -7.89
CA ILE A 51 1.18 -15.45 -8.22
C ILE A 51 -0.33 -15.69 -8.19
N TYR A 52 -1.06 -14.85 -7.45
CA TYR A 52 -2.51 -14.91 -7.34
C TYR A 52 -3.13 -13.54 -7.56
N GLU A 53 -4.38 -13.53 -8.03
CA GLU A 53 -5.23 -12.34 -7.98
C GLU A 53 -5.78 -12.12 -6.57
N LYS A 54 -5.68 -10.89 -6.07
CA LYS A 54 -6.19 -10.46 -4.76
C LYS A 54 -6.92 -9.13 -4.89
N ASN A 55 -8.00 -8.98 -4.13
CA ASN A 55 -8.68 -7.71 -3.98
C ASN A 55 -7.93 -6.83 -2.98
N VAL A 56 -7.83 -5.54 -3.28
CA VAL A 56 -7.21 -4.54 -2.39
C VAL A 56 -8.31 -3.74 -1.71
N THR A 57 -8.08 -3.40 -0.45
CA THR A 57 -8.91 -2.44 0.29
C THR A 57 -8.03 -1.35 0.85
N PHE A 58 -8.29 -0.11 0.43
CA PHE A 58 -7.66 1.07 0.98
C PHE A 58 -8.47 1.54 2.19
N ALA A 59 -7.81 1.64 3.34
CA ALA A 59 -8.41 2.17 4.57
C ALA A 59 -7.85 3.57 4.85
N PHE A 60 -8.73 4.54 5.06
CA PHE A 60 -8.39 5.93 5.29
C PHE A 60 -8.51 6.25 6.78
N THR A 61 -7.38 6.40 7.46
CA THR A 61 -7.31 6.83 8.86
C THR A 61 -6.75 8.24 8.95
N GLN A 62 -7.16 8.98 9.99
CA GLN A 62 -6.73 10.36 10.19
C GLN A 62 -6.05 10.44 11.55
N ASN A 63 -4.90 11.12 11.60
CA ASN A 63 -4.12 11.21 12.81
C ASN A 63 -3.72 12.66 13.08
N TRP A 64 -3.84 13.10 14.33
CA TRP A 64 -3.34 14.39 14.80
C TRP A 64 -2.25 14.15 15.85
N ALA A 65 -1.03 14.57 15.56
CA ALA A 65 0.13 14.38 16.44
C ALA A 65 0.32 12.91 16.92
N GLY A 66 0.02 11.94 16.04
CA GLY A 66 0.13 10.50 16.33
C GLY A 66 -1.10 9.86 16.99
N ASN A 67 -2.11 10.64 17.36
CA ASN A 67 -3.37 10.11 17.89
C ASN A 67 -4.41 10.00 16.77
N ASN A 68 -5.10 8.87 16.70
CA ASN A 68 -6.17 8.65 15.72
C ASN A 68 -7.35 9.59 16.01
N VAL A 69 -7.82 10.28 14.97
CA VAL A 69 -8.97 11.18 15.00
C VAL A 69 -10.16 10.44 14.44
N THR A 70 -11.24 10.38 15.21
CA THR A 70 -12.47 9.65 14.88
C THR A 70 -13.66 10.60 14.77
N SER A 71 -14.82 10.08 14.36
CA SER A 71 -16.08 10.83 14.34
C SER A 71 -16.44 11.41 15.72
N ASN A 72 -16.07 10.74 16.81
CA ASN A 72 -16.34 11.20 18.19
C ASN A 72 -15.54 12.45 18.57
N ASP A 73 -14.43 12.70 17.90
CA ASP A 73 -13.59 13.87 18.17
C ASP A 73 -14.13 15.15 17.52
N LEU A 74 -15.05 15.01 16.56
CA LEU A 74 -15.68 16.14 15.88
C LEU A 74 -16.49 16.97 16.88
N ASN A 75 -16.20 18.27 16.97
CA ASN A 75 -16.79 19.25 17.90
C ASN A 75 -16.58 18.96 19.39
N SER A 76 -15.94 17.85 19.77
CA SER A 76 -15.71 17.46 21.16
C SER A 76 -14.26 17.69 21.59
N THR A 77 -13.31 17.33 20.73
CA THR A 77 -11.88 17.37 21.06
C THR A 77 -11.25 18.68 20.59
N VAL A 78 -10.45 19.29 21.47
CA VAL A 78 -9.65 20.48 21.15
C VAL A 78 -8.22 20.03 20.90
N PHE A 79 -7.73 20.30 19.69
CA PHE A 79 -6.39 19.98 19.25
C PHE A 79 -5.48 21.19 19.38
N GLN A 80 -4.20 20.97 19.67
CA GLN A 80 -3.19 22.02 19.65
C GLN A 80 -2.31 21.84 18.41
N ASN A 81 -2.08 22.91 17.65
CA ASN A 81 -1.14 22.91 16.53
C ASN A 81 0.30 23.22 17.00
N GLU A 82 1.27 23.08 16.11
CA GLU A 82 2.69 23.34 16.40
C GLU A 82 2.97 24.79 16.82
N ALA A 83 2.12 25.74 16.39
CA ALA A 83 2.19 27.14 16.80
C ALA A 83 1.56 27.41 18.18
N GLY A 84 1.08 26.38 18.88
CA GLY A 84 0.47 26.47 20.20
C GLY A 84 -0.99 26.91 20.22
N ASN A 85 -1.62 27.10 19.05
CA ASN A 85 -3.02 27.50 18.94
C ASN A 85 -3.95 26.30 19.12
N TYR A 86 -5.07 26.54 19.79
CA TYR A 86 -6.13 25.56 19.98
C TYR A 86 -7.15 25.63 18.84
N VAL A 87 -7.45 24.48 18.24
CA VAL A 87 -8.40 24.33 17.13
C VAL A 87 -9.34 23.17 17.43
N SER A 88 -10.59 23.27 17.01
CA SER A 88 -11.53 22.15 17.00
C SER A 88 -11.91 21.81 15.57
N ILE A 89 -12.13 20.52 15.30
CA ILE A 89 -12.53 20.04 13.98
C ILE A 89 -14.05 19.85 14.01
N SER A 90 -14.78 20.65 13.25
CA SER A 90 -16.25 20.53 13.17
C SER A 90 -16.70 19.57 12.07
N ARG A 91 -15.96 19.52 10.96
CA ARG A 91 -16.17 18.63 9.83
C ARG A 91 -14.81 18.32 9.19
N LEU A 92 -14.59 17.06 8.84
CA LEU A 92 -13.46 16.64 8.03
C LEU A 92 -13.96 15.80 6.87
N ARG A 93 -13.89 16.39 5.67
CA ARG A 93 -14.31 15.75 4.42
C ARG A 93 -13.32 16.09 3.33
N TYR A 94 -12.92 15.10 2.55
CA TYR A 94 -11.99 15.27 1.45
C TYR A 94 -12.16 14.18 0.40
N LEU A 95 -11.72 14.46 -0.81
CA LEU A 95 -11.82 13.56 -1.95
C LEU A 95 -10.44 12.97 -2.24
N ILE A 96 -10.37 11.67 -2.48
CA ILE A 96 -9.19 11.00 -3.01
C ILE A 96 -9.55 10.39 -4.36
N SER A 97 -8.68 10.54 -5.36
CA SER A 97 -8.84 9.97 -6.69
C SER A 97 -7.51 9.47 -7.25
N ARG A 98 -7.57 8.75 -8.38
CA ARG A 98 -6.40 8.25 -9.13
C ARG A 98 -5.37 7.56 -8.26
N ILE A 99 -5.81 6.52 -7.55
CA ILE A 99 -4.88 5.73 -6.75
C ILE A 99 -4.03 4.89 -7.71
N VAL A 100 -2.72 4.91 -7.53
CA VAL A 100 -1.79 4.12 -8.34
C VAL A 100 -0.85 3.35 -7.40
N LEU A 101 -0.78 2.04 -7.60
CA LEU A 101 0.19 1.18 -6.94
C LEU A 101 1.40 0.99 -7.84
N LYS A 102 2.59 1.13 -7.25
CA LYS A 102 3.87 0.91 -7.94
C LYS A 102 4.47 -0.42 -7.49
N LYS A 103 4.69 -1.32 -8.42
CA LYS A 103 5.36 -2.60 -8.17
C LYS A 103 6.88 -2.43 -8.06
N ALA A 104 7.56 -3.42 -7.49
CA ALA A 104 9.02 -3.44 -7.38
C ALA A 104 9.74 -3.52 -8.73
N ASP A 105 9.10 -4.11 -9.74
CA ASP A 105 9.60 -4.16 -11.13
C ASP A 105 9.51 -2.80 -11.87
N GLY A 106 8.89 -1.78 -11.25
CA GLY A 106 8.70 -0.45 -11.82
C GLY A 106 7.40 -0.28 -12.61
N SER A 107 6.63 -1.34 -12.84
CA SER A 107 5.29 -1.26 -13.42
C SER A 107 4.28 -0.65 -12.44
N THR A 108 3.14 -0.19 -12.97
CA THR A 108 2.11 0.49 -12.17
C THR A 108 0.73 -0.09 -12.45
N ILE A 109 -0.13 -0.06 -11.43
CA ILE A 109 -1.55 -0.39 -11.53
C ILE A 109 -2.32 0.86 -11.10
N ALA A 110 -3.12 1.42 -12.00
CA ALA A 110 -3.96 2.58 -11.72
C ALA A 110 -5.40 2.15 -11.44
N PHE A 111 -6.02 2.83 -10.49
CA PHE A 111 -7.43 2.74 -10.12
C PHE A 111 -8.08 4.09 -10.42
N ASP A 112 -9.04 4.08 -11.34
CA ASP A 112 -9.74 5.29 -11.80
C ASP A 112 -10.88 5.70 -10.85
N GLU A 113 -11.20 4.86 -9.86
CA GLU A 113 -12.22 5.18 -8.86
C GLU A 113 -11.79 6.37 -7.96
N TYR A 114 -12.79 7.15 -7.56
CA TYR A 114 -12.64 8.18 -6.53
C TYR A 114 -13.42 7.79 -5.28
N ASN A 115 -13.04 8.37 -4.14
CA ASN A 115 -13.76 8.20 -2.89
C ASN A 115 -13.87 9.54 -2.15
N LEU A 116 -15.10 9.94 -1.80
CA LEU A 116 -15.36 11.10 -0.96
C LEU A 116 -15.38 10.65 0.50
N ILE A 117 -14.26 10.87 1.18
CA ILE A 117 -14.09 10.51 2.58
C ILE A 117 -14.75 11.58 3.45
N ASP A 118 -15.65 11.15 4.33
CA ASP A 118 -16.27 11.95 5.37
C ASP A 118 -16.07 11.24 6.72
N LEU A 119 -15.33 11.87 7.64
CA LEU A 119 -15.05 11.28 8.94
C LEU A 119 -16.32 11.01 9.77
N SER A 120 -17.42 11.71 9.48
CA SER A 120 -18.71 11.44 10.14
C SER A 120 -19.42 10.19 9.65
N ASP A 121 -19.05 9.65 8.47
CA ASP A 121 -19.61 8.44 7.89
C ASP A 121 -18.52 7.35 7.72
N SER A 122 -18.57 6.35 8.60
CA SER A 122 -17.61 5.24 8.60
C SER A 122 -17.60 4.43 7.30
N ASN A 123 -18.68 4.44 6.52
CA ASN A 123 -18.75 3.71 5.25
C ASN A 123 -17.84 4.32 4.18
N THR A 124 -17.48 5.60 4.33
CA THR A 124 -16.61 6.30 3.39
C THR A 124 -15.11 6.14 3.69
N LEU A 125 -14.77 5.55 4.85
CA LEU A 125 -13.38 5.38 5.30
C LEU A 125 -12.66 4.19 4.64
N THR A 126 -13.34 3.44 3.76
CA THR A 126 -12.73 2.36 3.00
C THR A 126 -13.10 2.43 1.52
N LEU A 127 -12.14 2.09 0.66
CA LEU A 127 -12.34 1.93 -0.78
C LEU A 127 -11.80 0.56 -1.20
N SER A 128 -12.66 -0.25 -1.81
CA SER A 128 -12.27 -1.52 -2.42
C SER A 128 -12.47 -1.42 -3.93
N PRO A 129 -11.41 -1.13 -4.72
CA PRO A 129 -11.52 -1.07 -6.16
C PRO A 129 -11.98 -2.39 -6.76
N SER A 130 -12.56 -2.33 -7.95
CA SER A 130 -13.04 -3.54 -8.63
C SER A 130 -11.93 -4.30 -9.35
N ILE A 131 -10.79 -3.64 -9.60
CA ILE A 131 -9.66 -4.21 -10.31
C ILE A 131 -8.83 -5.05 -9.32
N PRO A 132 -8.70 -6.38 -9.52
CA PRO A 132 -7.83 -7.19 -8.70
C PRO A 132 -6.36 -6.87 -8.99
N VAL A 133 -5.50 -7.07 -8.00
CA VAL A 133 -4.04 -6.96 -8.14
C VAL A 133 -3.37 -8.31 -8.03
N LEU A 134 -2.17 -8.42 -8.56
CA LEU A 134 -1.35 -9.62 -8.41
C LEU A 134 -0.58 -9.59 -7.10
N THR A 135 -0.39 -10.74 -6.46
CA THR A 135 0.57 -10.88 -5.35
C THR A 135 1.98 -10.54 -5.81
N GLY A 136 2.75 -9.90 -4.95
CA GLY A 136 4.11 -9.46 -5.23
C GLY A 136 4.51 -8.24 -4.41
N ASP A 137 5.73 -7.75 -4.66
CA ASP A 137 6.29 -6.61 -3.93
C ASP A 137 5.84 -5.27 -4.53
N TYR A 138 5.33 -4.40 -3.67
CA TYR A 138 4.93 -3.04 -4.01
C TYR A 138 5.84 -2.03 -3.29
N THR A 139 6.38 -1.07 -4.04
CA THR A 139 7.34 -0.09 -3.54
C THR A 139 6.71 1.23 -3.14
N GLY A 140 5.46 1.47 -3.54
CA GLY A 140 4.76 2.69 -3.16
C GLY A 140 3.32 2.76 -3.65
N ILE A 141 2.64 3.76 -3.12
CA ILE A 141 1.30 4.18 -3.49
C ILE A 141 1.33 5.68 -3.79
N THR A 142 0.65 6.09 -4.85
CA THR A 142 0.41 7.50 -5.15
C THR A 142 -1.08 7.73 -5.33
N PHE A 143 -1.56 8.90 -4.97
CA PHE A 143 -2.96 9.27 -5.11
C PHE A 143 -3.07 10.79 -5.27
N VAL A 144 -4.20 11.24 -5.78
CA VAL A 144 -4.52 12.67 -5.91
C VAL A 144 -5.50 13.07 -4.81
N TYR A 145 -5.22 14.19 -4.16
CA TYR A 145 -6.14 14.82 -3.23
C TYR A 145 -7.05 15.77 -4.01
N GLY A 146 -8.33 15.40 -4.15
CA GLY A 146 -9.26 16.06 -5.05
C GLY A 146 -9.29 15.41 -6.44
N PHE A 147 -9.61 16.21 -7.45
CA PHE A 147 -9.46 15.86 -8.87
C PHE A 147 -8.33 16.67 -9.48
N ASN A 148 -7.70 16.13 -10.52
CA ASN A 148 -6.79 16.90 -11.36
C ASN A 148 -7.58 17.74 -12.39
N GLU A 149 -6.86 18.47 -13.25
CA GLU A 149 -7.49 19.33 -14.27
C GLU A 149 -8.36 18.55 -15.27
N GLU A 150 -7.96 17.32 -15.61
CA GLU A 150 -8.68 16.47 -16.56
C GLU A 150 -9.99 15.91 -15.98
N ASP A 151 -9.98 15.55 -14.70
CA ASP A 151 -11.11 14.93 -14.01
C ASP A 151 -12.05 15.96 -13.38
N ASN A 152 -11.65 17.23 -13.26
CA ASN A 152 -12.50 18.28 -12.71
C ASN A 152 -13.56 18.76 -13.72
N ILE A 153 -14.47 17.86 -14.12
CA ILE A 153 -15.48 18.08 -15.14
C ILE A 153 -16.78 18.56 -14.48
N ASN A 154 -17.26 19.75 -14.90
CA ASN A 154 -18.48 20.33 -14.36
C ASN A 154 -19.71 19.41 -14.57
N GLY A 155 -20.42 19.11 -13.49
CA GLY A 155 -21.64 18.29 -13.51
C GLY A 155 -21.43 16.78 -13.71
N ALA A 156 -20.19 16.32 -13.86
CA ALA A 156 -19.88 14.89 -14.03
C ALA A 156 -20.07 14.06 -12.73
N TYR A 157 -20.09 14.73 -11.57
CA TYR A 157 -20.19 14.10 -10.25
C TYR A 157 -21.39 14.65 -9.46
N PRO A 158 -22.62 14.18 -9.76
CA PRO A 158 -23.83 14.65 -9.08
C PRO A 158 -23.88 14.27 -7.60
N ASP A 159 -23.23 13.17 -7.23
CA ASP A 159 -23.07 12.65 -5.87
C ASP A 159 -22.16 13.53 -5.00
N LEU A 160 -21.17 14.17 -5.61
CA LEU A 160 -20.28 15.12 -4.92
C LEU A 160 -20.94 16.50 -4.74
N ASN A 161 -22.08 16.75 -5.41
CA ASN A 161 -22.82 18.00 -5.36
C ASN A 161 -24.25 17.81 -4.83
N ALA A 162 -24.38 17.73 -3.51
CA ALA A 162 -25.67 17.90 -2.83
C ALA A 162 -25.71 19.06 -1.81
N ALA A 163 -24.63 19.84 -1.64
CA ALA A 163 -24.69 21.05 -0.82
C ALA A 163 -23.59 22.06 -1.19
N ASP A 164 -23.95 23.08 -1.98
CA ASP A 164 -23.35 24.41 -2.04
C ASP A 164 -21.82 24.51 -2.21
N TRP A 165 -21.25 23.81 -3.20
CA TRP A 165 -19.94 24.16 -3.75
C TRP A 165 -20.10 25.04 -5.00
N ASN A 166 -20.93 26.07 -4.91
CA ASN A 166 -20.99 27.09 -5.94
C ASN A 166 -19.67 27.87 -5.94
N TRP A 167 -18.77 27.52 -6.86
CA TRP A 167 -17.63 28.35 -7.21
C TRP A 167 -18.15 29.73 -7.67
N PRO A 168 -17.66 30.86 -7.12
CA PRO A 168 -18.08 32.17 -7.59
C PRO A 168 -17.71 32.33 -9.06
N THR A 169 -18.69 32.66 -9.91
CA THR A 169 -18.43 33.00 -11.31
C THR A 169 -17.33 34.07 -11.40
N MET A 170 -16.40 33.88 -12.34
CA MET A 170 -15.34 34.84 -12.68
C MET A 170 -15.87 36.28 -12.61
N LEU A 171 -15.28 37.10 -11.74
CA LEU A 171 -15.50 38.53 -11.75
C LEU A 171 -14.79 39.12 -12.99
N GLY A 172 -15.55 39.32 -14.06
CA GLY A 172 -15.16 40.16 -15.20
C GLY A 172 -14.33 39.47 -16.27
#